data_AF-A0AAN6UX45-F1
#
_entry.id   AF-A0AAN6UX45-F1
#
_cell.length_a   1.000
_cell.length_b   1.000
_cell.length_c   1.000
_cell.angle_alpha   90.00
_cell.angle_beta   90.00
_cell.angle_gamma   90.00
#
_symmetry.space_group_name_H-M   'P 1'
#
loop_
_entity.id
_entity.type
_entity.pdbx_description
1 polymer ?
#
loop_
_entity_poly.entity_id
_entity_poly.type
_entity_poly.pdbx_seq_one_letter_code
_entity_poly.pdbx_strand_id
1 'polypeptide(L)'
;MADPLGPLDCRDNPLIGLPIEGPLADEPLQPPPSVLQAIPPFHLHQGDDCCNHNHDFTGPVFAAHIQPQKQEQNGPYTNPHENLLLPCTNCHVPTPPHKLHDLPCGDVLCRLCLVARVARVQKRIAQNHTEIQRLSHKIHHIDRYLRTIQATNRFTGDRQKRYLAHRQFYHRTIARLAGFTCYHSSRDVETKTEAETETEIDISQTLHRYQSCLGTTVSRNLWLLLNWLGDLPTGQRVCAWPDCGAYLPDCCRYQMADSIGSSKKGEVGLWRWHCAVCTGNSMGASSRRRGEDQGVFPFLRRGTVELAPCR
;
A
#
# COMPACT_ATOMS: atom_id res chain seq x y z
N MET A 1 16.86 34.38 46.78
CA MET A 1 17.19 33.61 45.57
C MET A 1 15.99 32.74 45.27
N ALA A 2 15.19 33.16 44.29
CA ALA A 2 13.97 32.51 43.85
C ALA A 2 13.85 32.76 42.33
N ASP A 3 13.68 31.69 41.57
CA ASP A 3 13.46 31.69 40.11
C ASP A 3 12.05 32.19 39.76
N PRO A 4 11.89 33.03 38.72
CA PRO A 4 10.61 33.24 38.09
C PRO A 4 10.70 33.00 36.58
N LEU A 5 10.34 31.79 36.13
CA LEU A 5 9.91 31.58 34.75
C LEU A 5 8.63 30.74 34.78
N GLY A 6 7.50 31.45 34.65
CA GLY A 6 6.18 30.86 34.50
C GLY A 6 5.97 30.26 33.10
N PRO A 7 4.86 29.52 32.89
CA PRO A 7 4.59 28.80 31.66
C PRO A 7 4.34 29.76 30.49
N LEU A 8 4.96 29.46 29.35
CA LEU A 8 4.75 30.16 28.08
C LEU A 8 3.34 29.85 27.54
N ASP A 9 2.50 30.89 27.46
CA ASP A 9 1.16 30.85 26.89
C ASP A 9 1.24 30.77 25.36
N CYS A 10 0.62 29.76 24.75
CA CYS A 10 0.68 29.49 23.31
C CYS A 10 -0.12 30.49 22.46
N ARG A 11 -0.61 31.58 23.04
CA ARG A 11 -1.52 32.56 22.42
C ARG A 11 -0.81 33.68 21.64
N ASP A 12 0.50 33.85 21.81
CA ASP A 12 1.25 34.96 21.21
C ASP A 12 1.99 34.59 19.92
N ASN A 13 1.28 34.00 18.95
CA ASN A 13 1.82 33.84 17.59
C ASN A 13 1.26 34.95 16.68
N PRO A 14 2.03 36.02 16.39
CA PRO A 14 1.54 37.22 15.68
C PRO A 14 1.27 37.02 14.17
N LEU A 15 1.25 35.78 13.69
CA LEU A 15 0.94 35.43 12.29
C LEU A 15 -0.47 34.87 12.08
N ILE A 16 -1.30 34.78 13.14
CA ILE A 16 -2.70 34.37 13.04
C ILE A 16 -3.56 35.63 13.05
N GLY A 17 -3.68 36.32 11.91
CA GLY A 17 -4.45 37.57 11.89
C GLY A 17 -4.71 38.23 10.55
N LEU A 18 -4.32 37.63 9.42
CA LEU A 18 -4.76 38.13 8.12
C LEU A 18 -6.10 37.48 7.76
N PRO A 19 -7.19 38.25 7.65
CA PRO A 19 -8.46 37.72 7.19
C PRO A 19 -8.31 37.34 5.72
N ILE A 20 -8.46 36.05 5.42
CA ILE A 20 -8.66 35.57 4.05
C ILE A 20 -10.11 35.90 3.72
N GLU A 21 -10.36 37.12 3.25
CA GLU A 21 -11.70 37.55 2.83
C GLU A 21 -12.06 36.91 1.49
N GLY A 22 -12.83 35.83 1.58
CA GLY A 22 -13.55 35.21 0.48
C GLY A 22 -14.34 34.03 1.04
N PRO A 23 -15.60 33.80 0.63
CA PRO A 23 -16.28 32.57 0.94
C PRO A 23 -15.60 31.46 0.14
N LEU A 24 -14.54 30.88 0.68
CA LEU A 24 -14.12 29.55 0.28
C LEU A 24 -15.29 28.66 0.67
N ALA A 25 -16.16 28.36 -0.29
CA ALA A 25 -17.19 27.35 -0.11
C ALA A 25 -16.49 26.11 0.47
N ASP A 26 -16.80 25.78 1.72
CA ASP A 26 -16.22 24.67 2.49
C ASP A 26 -16.62 23.31 1.90
N GLU A 27 -17.34 23.28 0.77
CA GLU A 27 -17.62 22.05 0.05
C GLU A 27 -16.34 21.46 -0.53
N PRO A 28 -16.08 20.16 -0.28
CA PRO A 28 -14.92 19.49 -0.84
C PRO A 28 -15.02 19.53 -2.36
N LEU A 29 -14.13 20.31 -3.00
CA LEU A 29 -14.00 20.34 -4.46
C LEU A 29 -13.91 18.91 -5.01
N GLN A 30 -14.74 18.59 -6.01
CA GLN A 30 -14.62 17.29 -6.66
C GLN A 30 -13.21 17.16 -7.25
N PRO A 31 -12.52 16.04 -7.00
CA PRO A 31 -11.20 15.81 -7.58
C PRO A 31 -11.32 15.64 -9.11
N PRO A 32 -10.26 15.91 -9.86
CA PRO A 32 -10.25 15.68 -11.31
C PRO A 32 -10.55 14.21 -11.65
N PRO A 33 -11.12 13.94 -12.83
CA PRO A 33 -11.41 12.56 -13.26
C PRO A 33 -10.19 11.62 -13.22
N SER A 34 -8.99 12.13 -13.48
CA SER A 34 -7.74 11.35 -13.41
C SER A 34 -7.45 10.80 -12.00
N VAL A 35 -7.76 11.57 -10.95
CA VAL A 35 -7.61 11.13 -9.56
C VAL A 35 -8.68 10.10 -9.20
N LEU A 36 -9.92 10.31 -9.64
CA LEU A 36 -11.01 9.35 -9.42
C LEU A 36 -10.73 8.00 -10.10
N GLN A 37 -10.19 8.02 -11.32
CA GLN A 37 -9.82 6.81 -12.06
C GLN A 37 -8.65 6.05 -11.42
N ALA A 38 -7.79 6.72 -10.66
CA ALA A 38 -6.69 6.08 -9.94
C ALA A 38 -7.16 5.32 -8.68
N ILE A 39 -8.34 5.65 -8.15
CA ILE A 39 -8.91 5.03 -6.95
C ILE A 39 -9.77 3.84 -7.36
N PRO A 40 -9.46 2.61 -6.91
CA PRO A 40 -10.30 1.45 -7.21
C PRO A 40 -11.74 1.66 -6.70
N PRO A 41 -12.74 1.11 -7.39
CA PRO A 41 -14.14 1.25 -7.00
C PRO A 41 -14.47 0.33 -5.81
N PHE A 42 -13.95 0.65 -4.62
CA PHE A 42 -14.04 -0.21 -3.42
C PHE A 42 -15.48 -0.57 -3.02
N HIS A 43 -16.46 0.27 -3.39
CA HIS A 43 -17.87 0.03 -3.14
C HIS A 43 -18.42 -1.17 -3.93
N LEU A 44 -17.77 -1.56 -5.03
CA LEU A 44 -18.09 -2.76 -5.79
C LEU A 44 -17.43 -4.02 -5.23
N HIS A 45 -16.49 -3.88 -4.29
CA HIS A 45 -15.80 -5.02 -3.68
C HIS A 45 -16.67 -5.61 -2.59
N GLN A 46 -17.62 -6.44 -3.02
CA GLN A 46 -18.50 -7.19 -2.13
C GLN A 46 -17.73 -8.38 -1.58
N GLY A 47 -17.79 -8.57 -0.26
CA GLY A 47 -17.09 -9.65 0.41
C GLY A 47 -17.50 -11.05 -0.04
N ASP A 48 -18.65 -11.17 -0.71
CA ASP A 48 -19.29 -12.45 -0.99
C ASP A 48 -19.14 -12.87 -2.47
N ASP A 49 -18.78 -11.94 -3.37
CA ASP A 49 -18.60 -12.19 -4.82
C ASP A 49 -17.17 -12.58 -5.18
N CYS A 50 -16.63 -13.53 -4.42
CA CYS A 50 -15.30 -14.10 -4.61
C CYS A 50 -15.23 -15.08 -5.81
N CYS A 51 -16.11 -14.99 -6.81
CA CYS A 51 -16.33 -16.10 -7.75
C CYS A 51 -15.70 -15.91 -9.15
N ASN A 52 -14.98 -14.80 -9.40
CA ASN A 52 -14.55 -14.42 -10.75
C ASN A 52 -13.03 -14.35 -10.97
N HIS A 53 -12.21 -14.92 -10.08
CA HIS A 53 -10.80 -15.10 -10.35
C HIS A 53 -10.56 -16.40 -11.12
N ASN A 54 -9.98 -16.28 -12.32
CA ASN A 54 -9.47 -17.41 -13.08
C ASN A 54 -8.37 -18.10 -12.27
N HIS A 55 -8.69 -19.25 -11.70
CA HIS A 55 -7.70 -20.11 -11.06
C HIS A 55 -6.80 -20.71 -12.13
N ASP A 56 -5.49 -20.55 -11.95
CA ASP A 56 -4.55 -21.35 -12.70
C ASP A 56 -4.40 -22.74 -12.06
N PHE A 57 -5.32 -23.64 -12.41
CA PHE A 57 -5.27 -25.04 -11.97
C PHE A 57 -4.11 -25.84 -12.61
N THR A 58 -3.33 -25.23 -13.51
CA THR A 58 -2.14 -25.88 -14.09
C THR A 58 -0.95 -25.83 -13.13
N GLY A 59 -1.04 -25.05 -12.05
CA GLY A 59 -0.01 -24.99 -11.01
C GLY A 59 0.22 -26.35 -10.33
N PRO A 60 1.47 -26.68 -9.96
CA PRO A 60 1.84 -27.98 -9.41
C PRO A 60 1.10 -28.33 -8.12
N VAL A 61 0.71 -27.32 -7.33
CA VAL A 61 -0.06 -27.49 -6.08
C VAL A 61 -1.46 -28.06 -6.37
N PHE A 62 -2.18 -27.51 -7.35
CA PHE A 62 -3.49 -28.02 -7.74
C PHE A 62 -3.40 -29.35 -8.48
N ALA A 63 -2.39 -29.52 -9.33
CA ALA A 63 -2.15 -30.78 -10.03
C ALA A 63 -1.97 -31.97 -9.07
N ALA A 64 -1.23 -31.77 -7.96
CA ALA A 64 -1.03 -32.79 -6.95
C ALA A 64 -2.32 -33.21 -6.22
N HIS A 65 -3.30 -32.30 -6.09
CA HIS A 65 -4.59 -32.60 -5.46
C HIS A 65 -5.63 -33.15 -6.45
N ILE A 66 -5.53 -32.82 -7.75
CA ILE A 66 -6.46 -33.25 -8.79
C ILE A 66 -6.10 -34.65 -9.33
N GLN A 67 -4.80 -35.00 -9.40
CA GLN A 67 -4.37 -36.31 -9.94
C GLN A 67 -4.88 -37.54 -9.15
N PRO A 68 -4.88 -37.56 -7.81
CA PRO A 68 -5.35 -38.73 -7.05
C PRO A 68 -6.84 -39.01 -7.25
N GLN A 69 -7.66 -37.97 -7.37
CA GLN A 69 -9.12 -38.15 -7.48
C GLN A 69 -9.58 -38.62 -8.86
N LYS A 70 -8.79 -38.41 -9.92
CA LYS A 70 -9.10 -38.94 -11.26
C LYS A 70 -9.01 -40.47 -11.34
N GLN A 71 -8.33 -41.13 -10.41
CA GLN A 71 -8.18 -42.60 -10.43
C GLN A 71 -9.37 -43.36 -9.81
N GLU A 72 -10.21 -42.71 -9.01
CA GLU A 72 -11.29 -43.41 -8.29
C GLU A 72 -12.70 -43.27 -8.93
N GLN A 73 -12.87 -42.43 -9.97
CA GLN A 73 -14.18 -42.13 -10.52
C GLN A 73 -14.37 -42.66 -11.95
N ASN A 74 -14.63 -43.97 -12.08
CA ASN A 74 -15.24 -44.59 -13.28
C ASN A 74 -16.77 -44.42 -13.29
N GLY A 75 -17.27 -43.21 -12.97
CA GLY A 75 -18.70 -42.88 -12.92
C GLY A 75 -19.12 -41.88 -14.02
N PRO A 76 -20.41 -41.76 -14.33
CA PRO A 76 -20.92 -40.83 -15.34
C PRO A 76 -20.52 -39.37 -14.98
N TYR A 77 -20.04 -38.64 -15.99
CA TYR A 77 -19.49 -37.28 -15.95
C TYR A 77 -20.45 -36.25 -15.28
N THR A 78 -20.49 -36.20 -13.96
CA THR A 78 -20.91 -35.00 -13.22
C THR A 78 -19.70 -34.10 -13.07
N ASN A 79 -19.88 -32.80 -13.31
CA ASN A 79 -18.82 -31.79 -13.34
C ASN A 79 -17.85 -31.96 -12.14
N PRO A 80 -16.61 -32.46 -12.35
CA PRO A 80 -15.74 -32.94 -11.25
C PRO A 80 -15.29 -31.84 -10.28
N HIS A 81 -15.61 -30.58 -10.59
CA HIS A 81 -15.23 -29.41 -9.81
C HIS A 81 -16.24 -29.00 -8.73
N GLU A 82 -17.50 -29.46 -8.79
CA GLU A 82 -18.53 -29.03 -7.82
C GLU A 82 -18.37 -29.68 -6.45
N ASN A 83 -17.82 -30.90 -6.38
CA ASN A 83 -17.63 -31.64 -5.13
C ASN A 83 -16.17 -31.67 -4.64
N LEU A 84 -15.22 -31.12 -5.42
CA LEU A 84 -13.84 -31.03 -5.00
C LEU A 84 -13.73 -30.04 -3.84
N LEU A 85 -13.25 -30.49 -2.68
CA LEU A 85 -12.90 -29.63 -1.55
C LEU A 85 -11.39 -29.67 -1.36
N LEU A 86 -10.78 -28.50 -1.35
CA LEU A 86 -9.35 -28.34 -1.08
C LEU A 86 -9.16 -27.65 0.27
N PRO A 87 -8.20 -28.10 1.09
CA PRO A 87 -7.95 -27.47 2.38
C PRO A 87 -7.25 -26.12 2.17
N CYS A 88 -7.72 -25.08 2.85
CA CYS A 88 -6.96 -23.83 2.95
C CYS A 88 -5.60 -24.10 3.61
N THR A 89 -4.49 -23.62 3.05
CA THR A 89 -3.14 -23.82 3.57
C THR A 89 -2.97 -23.38 5.02
N ASN A 90 -3.64 -22.30 5.43
CA ASN A 90 -3.49 -21.72 6.77
C ASN A 90 -4.46 -22.28 7.84
N CYS A 91 -5.75 -22.46 7.54
CA CYS A 91 -6.72 -22.95 8.53
C CYS A 91 -7.17 -24.40 8.31
N HIS A 92 -6.71 -25.04 7.24
CA HIS A 92 -7.06 -26.41 6.83
C HIS A 92 -8.55 -26.70 6.60
N VAL A 93 -9.41 -25.67 6.67
CA VAL A 93 -10.85 -25.81 6.40
C VAL A 93 -11.05 -26.27 4.95
N PRO A 94 -11.75 -27.40 4.71
CA PRO A 94 -12.12 -27.85 3.38
C PRO A 94 -12.98 -26.81 2.69
N THR A 95 -12.53 -26.30 1.55
CA THR A 95 -13.14 -25.17 0.86
C THR A 95 -13.24 -25.49 -0.63
N PRO A 96 -14.36 -25.18 -1.30
CA PRO A 96 -14.44 -25.32 -2.76
C PRO A 96 -13.33 -24.50 -3.45
N PRO A 97 -12.69 -25.01 -4.51
CA PRO A 97 -11.60 -24.33 -5.20
C PRO A 97 -11.92 -22.89 -5.60
N HIS A 98 -13.15 -22.63 -6.06
CA HIS A 98 -13.61 -21.28 -6.44
C HIS A 98 -13.69 -20.28 -5.28
N LYS A 99 -13.55 -20.72 -4.02
CA LYS A 99 -13.50 -19.87 -2.81
C LYS A 99 -12.10 -19.76 -2.20
N LEU A 100 -11.10 -20.32 -2.87
CA LEU A 100 -9.69 -20.29 -2.47
C LEU A 100 -8.92 -19.30 -3.34
N HIS A 101 -7.82 -18.77 -2.81
CA HIS A 101 -6.97 -17.77 -3.49
C HIS A 101 -5.56 -18.33 -3.59
N ASP A 102 -5.03 -18.37 -4.80
CA ASP A 102 -3.77 -18.99 -5.19
C ASP A 102 -2.60 -18.00 -5.17
N LEU A 103 -1.93 -17.87 -4.03
CA LEU A 103 -0.80 -16.96 -3.94
C LEU A 103 0.41 -17.54 -4.73
N PRO A 104 1.27 -16.68 -5.31
CA PRO A 104 2.38 -17.15 -6.15
C PRO A 104 3.40 -17.99 -5.37
N CYS A 105 3.42 -17.83 -4.06
CA CYS A 105 4.24 -18.60 -3.15
C CYS A 105 3.78 -20.06 -2.99
N GLY A 106 2.68 -20.46 -3.64
CA GLY A 106 2.07 -21.78 -3.52
C GLY A 106 1.01 -21.89 -2.41
N ASP A 107 0.86 -20.87 -1.54
CA ASP A 107 -0.20 -20.86 -0.54
C ASP A 107 -1.57 -20.72 -1.20
N VAL A 108 -2.53 -21.53 -0.75
CA VAL A 108 -3.92 -21.50 -1.20
C VAL A 108 -4.80 -21.10 -0.01
N LEU A 109 -5.31 -19.86 0.01
CA LEU A 109 -5.98 -19.29 1.17
C LEU A 109 -7.48 -19.14 0.97
N CYS A 110 -8.27 -19.51 1.97
CA CYS A 110 -9.67 -19.07 2.03
C CYS A 110 -9.74 -17.55 2.29
N ARG A 111 -10.88 -16.95 1.96
CA ARG A 111 -11.09 -15.50 2.13
C ARG A 111 -10.77 -15.00 3.55
N LEU A 112 -11.20 -15.71 4.59
CA LEU A 112 -10.92 -15.31 5.98
C LEU A 112 -9.41 -15.26 6.27
N CYS A 113 -8.67 -16.25 5.77
CA CYS A 113 -7.21 -16.28 5.91
C CYS A 113 -6.52 -15.19 5.07
N LEU A 114 -7.08 -14.83 3.91
CA LEU A 114 -6.60 -13.71 3.10
C LEU A 114 -6.82 -12.36 3.82
N VAL A 115 -7.99 -12.13 4.42
CA VAL A 115 -8.25 -10.93 5.25
C VAL A 115 -7.27 -10.87 6.42
N ALA A 116 -7.08 -11.99 7.13
CA ALA A 116 -6.11 -12.08 8.21
C ALA A 116 -4.66 -11.82 7.72
N ARG A 117 -4.34 -12.22 6.49
CA ARG A 117 -3.04 -11.94 5.85
C ARG A 117 -2.84 -10.44 5.64
N VAL A 118 -3.82 -9.73 5.11
CA VAL A 118 -3.77 -8.26 4.94
C VAL A 118 -3.60 -7.56 6.30
N ALA A 119 -4.32 -8.00 7.34
CA ALA A 119 -4.15 -7.46 8.68
C ALA A 119 -2.73 -7.69 9.24
N ARG A 120 -2.12 -8.86 8.96
CA ARG A 120 -0.72 -9.13 9.32
C ARG A 120 0.26 -8.23 8.58
N VAL A 121 0.02 -7.93 7.30
CA VAL A 121 0.83 -6.99 6.51
C VAL A 121 0.83 -5.62 7.19
N GLN A 122 -0.34 -5.10 7.52
CA GLN A 122 -0.47 -3.81 8.22
C GLN A 122 0.32 -3.79 9.54
N LYS A 123 0.20 -4.86 10.35
CA LYS A 123 0.96 -5.00 11.61
C LYS A 123 2.46 -5.04 11.37
N ARG A 124 2.92 -5.79 10.36
CA ARG A 124 4.34 -5.94 10.01
C ARG A 124 4.95 -4.62 9.52
N ILE A 125 4.22 -3.85 8.71
CA ILE A 125 4.69 -2.52 8.30
C ILE A 125 4.85 -1.61 9.51
N ALA A 126 3.86 -1.58 10.42
CA ALA A 126 3.95 -0.77 11.63
C ALA A 126 5.16 -1.17 12.50
N GLN A 127 5.42 -2.47 12.66
CA GLN A 127 6.55 -2.99 13.44
C GLN A 127 7.91 -2.68 12.81
N ASN A 128 8.00 -2.68 11.48
CA ASN A 128 9.26 -2.51 10.74
C ASN A 128 9.38 -1.12 10.10
N HIS A 129 8.56 -0.16 10.52
CA HIS A 129 8.40 1.13 9.86
C HIS A 129 9.74 1.86 9.64
N THR A 130 10.55 2.00 10.68
CA THR A 130 11.83 2.70 10.62
C THR A 130 12.79 2.08 9.60
N GLU A 131 12.85 0.75 9.57
CA GLU A 131 13.73 0.03 8.65
C GLU A 131 13.22 0.11 7.21
N ILE A 132 11.90 -0.02 7.01
CA ILE A 132 11.27 0.16 5.68
C ILE A 132 11.59 1.55 5.14
N GLN A 133 11.41 2.61 5.94
CA GLN A 133 11.73 3.99 5.54
C GLN A 133 13.21 4.15 5.14
N ARG A 134 14.11 3.60 5.95
CA ARG A 134 15.54 3.62 5.68
C ARG A 134 15.88 2.97 4.34
N LEU A 135 15.28 1.82 4.03
CA LEU A 135 15.49 1.13 2.76
C LEU A 135 14.84 1.88 1.58
N SER A 136 13.66 2.45 1.76
CA SER A 136 12.99 3.30 0.76
C SER A 136 13.84 4.51 0.38
N HIS A 137 14.50 5.15 1.36
CA HIS A 137 15.45 6.23 1.09
C HIS A 137 16.65 5.77 0.25
N LYS A 138 17.17 4.56 0.47
CA LYS A 138 18.26 4.00 -0.34
C LYS A 138 17.82 3.73 -1.78
N ILE A 139 16.62 3.17 -1.98
CA ILE A 139 16.04 2.96 -3.32
C ILE A 139 15.95 4.29 -4.06
N HIS A 140 15.40 5.33 -3.41
CA HIS A 140 15.28 6.66 -4.03
C HIS A 140 16.63 7.27 -4.40
N HIS A 141 17.65 7.09 -3.55
CA HIS A 141 19.01 7.53 -3.86
C HIS A 141 19.55 6.83 -5.11
N ILE A 142 19.34 5.51 -5.23
CA ILE A 142 19.72 4.73 -6.41
C ILE A 142 18.97 5.24 -7.64
N ASP A 143 17.65 5.44 -7.57
CA ASP A 143 16.84 5.89 -8.70
C ASP A 143 17.23 7.31 -9.16
N ARG A 144 17.56 8.21 -8.23
CA ARG A 144 18.10 9.53 -8.57
C ARG A 144 19.43 9.40 -9.31
N TYR A 145 20.33 8.59 -8.78
CA TYR A 145 21.65 8.37 -9.36
C TYR A 145 21.57 7.76 -10.77
N LEU A 146 20.74 6.73 -10.96
CA LEU A 146 20.52 6.09 -12.26
C LEU A 146 19.98 7.09 -13.30
N ARG A 147 19.02 7.95 -12.92
CA ARG A 147 18.50 9.01 -13.81
C ARG A 147 19.57 10.03 -14.22
N THR A 148 20.36 10.52 -13.28
CA THR A 148 21.45 11.47 -13.57
C THR A 148 22.49 10.88 -14.53
N ILE A 149 22.76 9.59 -14.41
CA ILE A 149 23.75 8.92 -15.27
C ILE A 149 23.21 8.63 -16.66
N GLN A 150 21.95 8.22 -16.76
CA GLN A 150 21.27 8.11 -18.06
C GLN A 150 21.30 9.43 -18.81
N ALA A 151 21.08 10.55 -18.12
CA ALA A 151 21.12 11.88 -18.72
C ALA A 151 22.53 12.33 -19.15
N THR A 152 23.60 11.80 -18.54
CA THR A 152 24.99 12.23 -18.79
C THR A 152 25.76 11.30 -19.72
N ASN A 153 25.17 10.17 -20.16
CA ASN A 153 25.75 9.19 -21.08
C ASN A 153 27.15 8.64 -20.69
N ARG A 154 27.51 8.72 -19.40
CA ARG A 154 28.80 8.25 -18.85
C ARG A 154 28.64 6.85 -18.29
N PHE A 155 28.71 5.83 -19.14
CA PHE A 155 28.29 4.48 -18.77
C PHE A 155 29.42 3.44 -18.75
N THR A 156 29.56 2.74 -17.62
CA THR A 156 30.13 1.38 -17.59
C THR A 156 29.01 0.42 -17.19
N GLY A 157 28.73 -0.59 -18.02
CA GLY A 157 27.61 -1.52 -17.83
C GLY A 157 27.60 -2.19 -16.45
N ASP A 158 28.77 -2.49 -15.90
CA ASP A 158 28.92 -3.18 -14.62
C ASP A 158 28.51 -2.35 -13.41
N ARG A 159 28.63 -1.01 -13.49
CA ARG A 159 28.21 -0.15 -12.39
C ARG A 159 26.69 -0.08 -12.30
N GLN A 160 26.00 0.05 -13.44
CA GLN A 160 24.54 0.02 -13.48
C GLN A 160 23.99 -1.32 -13.01
N LYS A 161 24.54 -2.44 -13.49
CA LYS A 161 24.14 -3.78 -13.05
C LYS A 161 24.18 -3.90 -11.52
N ARG A 162 25.25 -3.41 -10.88
CA ARG A 162 25.37 -3.38 -9.40
C ARG A 162 24.29 -2.54 -8.72
N TYR A 163 24.00 -1.34 -9.23
CA TYR A 163 22.94 -0.49 -8.65
C TYR A 163 21.54 -1.09 -8.85
N LEU A 164 21.27 -1.70 -10.00
CA LEU A 164 20.01 -2.40 -10.25
C LEU A 164 19.84 -3.60 -9.31
N ALA A 165 20.91 -4.37 -9.07
CA ALA A 165 20.91 -5.47 -8.10
C ALA A 165 20.63 -4.97 -6.67
N HIS A 166 21.29 -3.90 -6.22
CA HIS A 166 21.01 -3.29 -4.91
C HIS A 166 19.57 -2.77 -4.79
N ARG A 167 19.05 -2.15 -5.85
CA ARG A 167 17.66 -1.69 -5.91
C ARG A 167 16.69 -2.85 -5.72
N GLN A 168 16.89 -3.95 -6.47
CA GLN A 168 16.07 -5.17 -6.33
C GLN A 168 16.18 -5.78 -4.92
N PHE A 169 17.38 -5.86 -4.37
CA PHE A 169 17.61 -6.36 -3.01
C PHE A 169 16.83 -5.56 -1.96
N TYR A 170 16.83 -4.23 -2.04
CA TYR A 170 16.08 -3.39 -1.10
C TYR A 170 14.57 -3.56 -1.27
N HIS A 171 14.05 -3.64 -2.50
CA HIS A 171 12.63 -3.91 -2.73
C HIS A 171 12.19 -5.24 -2.11
N ARG A 172 12.96 -6.32 -2.32
CA ARG A 172 12.68 -7.64 -1.72
C ARG A 172 12.68 -7.57 -0.19
N THR A 173 13.67 -6.88 0.38
CA THR A 173 13.78 -6.71 1.84
C THR A 173 12.59 -5.95 2.41
N ILE A 174 12.15 -4.87 1.75
CA ILE A 174 10.94 -4.13 2.15
C ILE A 174 9.70 -5.02 2.09
N ALA A 175 9.50 -5.77 1.00
CA ALA A 175 8.37 -6.68 0.87
C ALA A 175 8.33 -7.72 2.01
N ARG A 176 9.50 -8.27 2.38
CA ARG A 176 9.64 -9.19 3.50
C ARG A 176 9.30 -8.55 4.84
N LEU A 177 9.85 -7.36 5.13
CA LEU A 177 9.57 -6.61 6.35
C LEU A 177 8.09 -6.23 6.48
N ALA A 178 7.46 -5.92 5.35
CA ALA A 178 6.04 -5.59 5.28
C ALA A 178 5.12 -6.82 5.34
N GLY A 179 5.65 -8.04 5.28
CA GLY A 179 4.85 -9.27 5.32
C GLY A 179 4.19 -9.64 3.99
N PHE A 180 4.66 -9.07 2.88
CA PHE A 180 4.29 -9.46 1.51
C PHE A 180 5.07 -10.68 1.03
N THR A 181 5.72 -11.46 1.90
CA THR A 181 6.36 -12.72 1.52
C THR A 181 5.73 -13.87 2.29
N CYS A 182 5.32 -14.93 1.61
CA CYS A 182 4.95 -16.16 2.30
C CYS A 182 6.23 -16.79 2.83
N TYR A 183 6.20 -17.25 4.08
CA TYR A 183 7.13 -18.28 4.48
C TYR A 183 6.58 -19.55 3.87
N HIS A 184 7.10 -19.93 2.70
CA HIS A 184 6.97 -21.33 2.35
C HIS A 184 7.81 -22.05 3.41
N SER A 185 7.13 -22.76 4.31
CA SER A 185 7.76 -23.76 5.17
C SER A 185 8.30 -24.83 4.23
N SER A 186 9.45 -24.54 3.65
CA SER A 186 10.27 -25.54 3.00
C SER A 186 10.64 -26.52 4.11
N ARG A 187 9.86 -27.59 4.23
CA ARG A 187 10.28 -28.78 4.97
C ARG A 187 11.46 -29.49 4.30
N ASP A 188 11.88 -29.02 3.11
CA ASP A 188 12.96 -29.58 2.31
C ASP A 188 14.05 -28.53 1.99
N VAL A 189 14.54 -27.77 2.99
CA VAL A 189 15.68 -26.82 2.79
C VAL A 189 17.02 -27.55 2.68
N GLU A 190 17.12 -28.83 3.03
CA GLU A 190 18.43 -29.49 3.11
C GLU A 190 19.10 -29.77 1.75
N THR A 191 18.41 -29.59 0.61
CA THR A 191 18.96 -29.95 -0.71
C THR A 191 18.95 -28.85 -1.77
N LYS A 192 18.45 -27.64 -1.46
CA LYS A 192 18.45 -26.56 -2.46
C LYS A 192 19.75 -25.77 -2.44
N THR A 193 20.46 -25.80 -3.57
CA THR A 193 21.64 -24.98 -3.84
C THR A 193 21.27 -23.50 -3.77
N GLU A 194 22.24 -22.64 -3.43
CA GLU A 194 22.09 -21.17 -3.33
C GLU A 194 21.54 -20.52 -4.61
N ALA A 195 21.54 -21.23 -5.74
CA ALA A 195 21.00 -20.77 -7.02
C ALA A 195 19.46 -20.90 -7.14
N GLU A 196 18.80 -21.76 -6.35
CA GLU A 196 17.33 -21.96 -6.40
C GLU A 196 16.55 -21.13 -5.37
N THR A 197 17.24 -20.35 -4.54
CA THR A 197 16.65 -19.47 -3.53
C THR A 197 16.28 -18.08 -4.05
N GLU A 198 16.50 -17.78 -5.34
CA GLU A 198 16.38 -16.42 -5.88
C GLU A 198 15.05 -16.06 -6.54
N THR A 199 14.12 -16.99 -6.73
CA THR A 199 12.74 -16.69 -7.13
C THR A 199 11.88 -16.33 -5.91
N GLU A 200 12.33 -15.33 -5.13
CA GLU A 200 11.46 -14.65 -4.16
C GLU A 200 10.40 -13.89 -4.97
N ILE A 201 9.23 -14.50 -5.14
CA ILE A 201 8.12 -13.92 -5.90
C ILE A 201 7.56 -12.75 -5.11
N ASP A 202 7.55 -11.57 -5.72
CA ASP A 202 7.00 -10.35 -5.14
C ASP A 202 5.46 -10.45 -5.06
N ILE A 203 4.96 -10.84 -3.89
CA ILE A 203 3.52 -11.02 -3.64
C ILE A 203 2.81 -9.68 -3.57
N SER A 204 3.52 -8.54 -3.47
CA SER A 204 2.89 -7.22 -3.49
C SER A 204 2.07 -7.01 -4.77
N GLN A 205 2.56 -7.53 -5.90
CA GLN A 205 1.86 -7.50 -7.19
C GLN A 205 0.64 -8.43 -7.25
N THR A 206 0.53 -9.39 -6.33
CA THR A 206 -0.52 -10.42 -6.37
C THR A 206 -1.61 -10.20 -5.34
N LEU A 207 -1.29 -9.69 -4.13
CA LEU A 207 -2.35 -9.31 -3.19
C LEU A 207 -3.29 -8.24 -3.78
N HIS A 208 -2.76 -7.36 -4.63
CA HIS A 208 -3.58 -6.41 -5.39
C HIS A 208 -4.67 -7.09 -6.23
N ARG A 209 -4.40 -8.26 -6.83
CA ARG A 209 -5.35 -8.98 -7.70
C ARG A 209 -6.57 -9.48 -6.94
N TYR A 210 -6.44 -9.70 -5.64
CA TYR A 210 -7.54 -10.17 -4.79
C TYR A 210 -8.29 -9.03 -4.09
N GLN A 211 -8.04 -7.77 -4.47
CA GLN A 211 -8.71 -6.62 -3.86
C GLN A 211 -10.24 -6.70 -3.96
N SER A 212 -10.79 -7.22 -5.07
CA SER A 212 -12.23 -7.37 -5.25
C SER A 212 -12.85 -8.43 -4.33
N CYS A 213 -12.07 -9.42 -3.90
CA CYS A 213 -12.49 -10.49 -2.98
C CYS A 213 -12.46 -10.05 -1.52
N LEU A 214 -11.81 -8.92 -1.25
CA LEU A 214 -11.77 -8.28 0.06
C LEU A 214 -12.98 -7.36 0.18
N GLY A 215 -13.64 -7.36 1.35
CA GLY A 215 -14.68 -6.36 1.59
C GLY A 215 -14.10 -4.94 1.48
N THR A 216 -14.92 -3.97 1.07
CA THR A 216 -14.59 -2.56 0.83
C THR A 216 -13.49 -2.00 1.73
N THR A 217 -13.64 -2.11 3.06
CA THR A 217 -12.67 -1.58 4.03
C THR A 217 -11.30 -2.24 3.94
N VAL A 218 -11.24 -3.57 3.85
CA VAL A 218 -9.98 -4.33 3.81
C VAL A 218 -9.29 -4.10 2.47
N SER A 219 -10.06 -4.05 1.39
CA SER A 219 -9.58 -3.75 0.04
C SER A 219 -8.94 -2.37 -0.04
N ARG A 220 -9.63 -1.33 0.45
CA ARG A 220 -9.12 0.04 0.55
C ARG A 220 -7.84 0.10 1.37
N ASN A 221 -7.81 -0.56 2.53
CA ASN A 221 -6.62 -0.58 3.37
C ASN A 221 -5.44 -1.24 2.65
N LEU A 222 -5.65 -2.38 1.98
CA LEU A 222 -4.61 -3.02 1.19
C LEU A 222 -4.08 -2.08 0.08
N TRP A 223 -4.96 -1.42 -0.65
CA TRP A 223 -4.57 -0.45 -1.68
C TRP A 223 -3.73 0.70 -1.10
N LEU A 224 -4.14 1.26 0.05
CA LEU A 224 -3.37 2.31 0.74
C LEU A 224 -2.00 1.81 1.21
N LEU A 225 -1.90 0.57 1.72
CA LEU A 225 -0.63 -0.02 2.15
C LEU A 225 0.33 -0.22 0.98
N LEU A 226 -0.18 -0.67 -0.17
CA LEU A 226 0.60 -0.84 -1.39
C LEU A 226 1.11 0.52 -1.91
N ASN A 227 0.26 1.54 -1.96
CA ASN A 227 0.69 2.89 -2.35
C ASN A 227 1.69 3.47 -1.35
N TRP A 228 1.48 3.30 -0.05
CA TRP A 228 2.42 3.79 0.97
C TRP A 228 3.83 3.21 0.80
N LEU A 229 3.94 1.93 0.44
CA LEU A 229 5.23 1.29 0.16
C LEU A 229 5.86 1.74 -1.16
N GLY A 230 5.05 2.08 -2.16
CA GLY A 230 5.51 2.54 -3.46
C GLY A 230 5.90 4.03 -3.49
N ASP A 231 5.24 4.83 -2.66
CA ASP A 231 5.41 6.27 -2.63
C ASP A 231 6.70 6.67 -1.92
N LEU A 232 7.28 7.80 -2.36
CA LEU A 232 8.50 8.32 -1.76
C LEU A 232 8.22 8.78 -0.33
N PRO A 233 9.14 8.57 0.63
CA PRO A 233 8.99 9.08 1.99
C PRO A 233 8.65 10.58 2.06
N THR A 234 9.19 11.37 1.13
CA THR A 234 8.92 12.82 1.05
C THR A 234 7.54 13.17 0.49
N GLY A 235 6.92 12.24 -0.24
CA GLY A 235 5.57 12.34 -0.82
C GLY A 235 4.48 11.77 0.09
N GLN A 236 4.84 10.93 1.06
CA GLN A 236 3.89 10.39 2.03
C GLN A 236 3.23 11.51 2.83
N ARG A 237 1.89 11.53 2.82
CA ARG A 237 1.06 12.52 3.51
C ARG A 237 -0.05 11.82 4.27
N VAL A 238 -0.62 12.55 5.24
CA VAL A 238 -1.80 12.13 5.98
C VAL A 238 -2.94 13.10 5.72
N CYS A 239 -4.17 12.60 5.78
CA CYS A 239 -5.37 13.40 5.66
C CYS A 239 -5.40 14.45 6.76
N ALA A 240 -5.60 15.71 6.37
CA ALA A 240 -5.65 16.83 7.29
C ALA A 240 -6.99 16.92 8.06
N TRP A 241 -7.98 16.10 7.68
CA TRP A 241 -9.25 16.02 8.39
C TRP A 241 -9.03 15.39 9.78
N PRO A 242 -9.47 16.05 10.87
CA PRO A 242 -9.10 15.71 12.25
C PRO A 242 -9.40 14.25 12.64
N ASP A 243 -10.49 13.72 12.13
CA ASP A 243 -11.03 12.39 12.40
C ASP A 243 -10.50 11.31 11.44
N CYS A 244 -9.98 11.71 10.27
CA CYS A 244 -9.58 10.76 9.24
C CYS A 244 -8.16 10.22 9.45
N GLY A 245 -7.16 11.10 9.47
CA GLY A 245 -5.73 10.74 9.61
C GLY A 245 -5.19 9.73 8.58
N ALA A 246 -5.97 9.37 7.56
CA ALA A 246 -5.61 8.31 6.62
C ALA A 246 -4.43 8.70 5.74
N TYR A 247 -3.70 7.70 5.25
CA TYR A 247 -2.69 7.92 4.23
C TYR A 247 -3.27 8.59 2.97
N LEU A 248 -2.53 9.53 2.38
CA LEU A 248 -2.85 10.13 1.09
C LEU A 248 -1.81 9.70 0.03
N PRO A 249 -2.16 8.79 -0.88
CA PRO A 249 -1.27 8.37 -1.96
C PRO A 249 -0.87 9.52 -2.89
N ASP A 250 0.33 9.42 -3.47
CA ASP A 250 0.80 10.38 -4.48
C ASP A 250 -0.10 10.40 -5.73
N CYS A 251 -0.73 9.26 -6.07
CA CYS A 251 -1.69 9.18 -7.18
C CYS A 251 -2.99 9.96 -6.94
N CYS A 252 -3.28 10.35 -5.68
CA CYS A 252 -4.43 11.19 -5.34
C CYS A 252 -4.11 12.69 -5.38
N ARG A 253 -2.90 13.08 -5.81
CA ARG A 253 -2.45 14.46 -5.88
C ARG A 253 -2.88 15.13 -7.19
N TYR A 254 -3.38 16.35 -7.10
CA TYR A 254 -3.74 17.16 -8.26
C TYR A 254 -3.48 18.66 -8.05
N GLN A 255 -3.32 19.39 -9.14
CA GLN A 255 -3.11 20.84 -9.14
C GLN A 255 -4.46 21.56 -9.36
N MET A 256 -4.68 22.69 -8.67
CA MET A 256 -5.90 23.48 -8.85
C MET A 256 -5.89 24.30 -10.14
N ALA A 257 -7.02 24.33 -10.86
CA ALA A 257 -7.18 25.04 -12.13
C ALA A 257 -6.89 26.55 -12.02
N ASP A 258 -7.26 27.18 -10.90
CA ASP A 258 -7.03 28.62 -10.66
C ASP A 258 -5.55 29.00 -10.58
N SER A 259 -4.64 28.01 -10.46
CA SER A 259 -3.19 28.22 -10.52
C SER A 259 -2.60 28.10 -11.93
N ILE A 260 -3.40 27.70 -12.92
CA ILE A 260 -2.96 27.49 -14.31
C ILE A 260 -3.02 28.80 -15.12
N GLY A 261 -3.95 29.71 -14.79
CA GLY A 261 -4.16 30.98 -15.51
C GLY A 261 -3.38 32.18 -14.97
N SER A 262 -2.86 32.11 -13.75
CA SER A 262 -2.24 33.24 -13.03
C SER A 262 -0.76 33.02 -12.71
N SER A 263 -0.13 32.04 -13.38
CA SER A 263 1.31 31.75 -13.24
C SER A 263 2.17 32.93 -13.69
N LYS A 264 2.35 33.90 -12.80
CA LYS A 264 3.57 34.70 -12.78
C LYS A 264 4.71 33.71 -12.61
N LYS A 265 5.69 33.75 -13.51
CA LYS A 265 6.93 32.94 -13.45
C LYS A 265 7.45 32.89 -12.01
N GLY A 266 7.27 31.75 -11.35
CA GLY A 266 7.79 31.52 -9.98
C GLY A 266 6.77 31.14 -8.92
N GLU A 267 5.45 31.23 -9.17
CA GLU A 267 4.46 30.73 -8.20
C GLU A 267 4.37 29.19 -8.24
N VAL A 268 4.70 28.56 -7.12
CA VAL A 268 4.53 27.12 -6.92
C VAL A 268 3.04 26.83 -6.89
N GLY A 269 2.54 26.09 -7.88
CA GLY A 269 1.13 25.70 -7.95
C GLY A 269 0.64 25.09 -6.64
N LEU A 270 -0.57 25.47 -6.23
CA LEU A 270 -1.23 24.90 -5.06
C LEU A 270 -1.66 23.46 -5.36
N TRP A 271 -1.05 22.51 -4.66
CA TRP A 271 -1.37 21.10 -4.76
C TRP A 271 -2.41 20.69 -3.72
N ARG A 272 -3.37 19.86 -4.15
CA ARG A 272 -4.34 19.19 -3.29
C ARG A 272 -4.17 17.67 -3.40
N TRP A 273 -4.64 16.99 -2.36
CA TRP A 273 -4.73 15.54 -2.29
C TRP A 273 -6.16 15.17 -1.96
N HIS A 274 -6.72 14.24 -2.71
CA HIS A 274 -8.02 13.65 -2.42
C HIS A 274 -7.87 12.46 -1.48
N CYS A 275 -8.69 12.37 -0.44
CA CYS A 275 -8.65 11.26 0.51
C CYS A 275 -9.60 10.13 0.10
N ALA A 276 -9.06 8.97 -0.25
CA ALA A 276 -9.88 7.79 -0.57
C ALA A 276 -10.67 7.20 0.62
N VAL A 277 -10.46 7.71 1.84
CA VAL A 277 -11.14 7.24 3.07
C VAL A 277 -12.34 8.12 3.42
N CYS A 278 -12.14 9.42 3.63
CA CYS A 278 -13.21 10.36 3.99
C CYS A 278 -13.79 11.13 2.80
N THR A 279 -13.23 10.96 1.59
CA THR A 279 -13.57 11.72 0.36
C THR A 279 -13.29 13.23 0.44
N GLY A 280 -12.77 13.72 1.57
CA GLY A 280 -12.33 15.09 1.74
C GLY A 280 -11.01 15.39 1.02
N ASN A 281 -10.70 16.68 0.86
CA ASN A 281 -9.44 17.13 0.28
C ASN A 281 -8.50 17.67 1.36
N SER A 282 -7.21 17.44 1.18
CA SER A 282 -6.14 18.02 1.99
C SER A 282 -5.27 18.93 1.14
N MET A 283 -4.91 20.10 1.66
CA MET A 283 -3.99 21.01 0.99
C MET A 283 -2.55 20.64 1.33
N GLY A 284 -1.67 20.67 0.33
CA GLY A 284 -0.24 20.62 0.61
C GLY A 284 0.18 21.89 1.31
N ALA A 285 0.58 21.80 2.57
CA ALA A 285 1.25 22.92 3.24
C ALA A 285 2.58 23.18 2.53
N SER A 286 2.59 24.11 1.58
CA SER A 286 3.79 24.53 0.85
C SER A 286 4.76 25.34 1.73
N SER A 287 4.39 25.70 2.97
CA SER A 287 5.18 26.62 3.81
C SER A 287 5.32 26.28 5.29
N ARG A 288 4.59 25.30 5.87
CA ARG A 288 4.84 24.91 7.26
C ARG A 288 6.11 24.07 7.31
N ARG A 289 7.16 24.63 7.93
CA ARG A 289 8.44 23.95 8.20
C ARG A 289 8.14 22.52 8.64
N ARG A 290 8.63 21.55 7.85
CA ARG A 290 8.53 20.12 8.11
C ARG A 290 9.30 19.81 9.40
N GLY A 291 8.66 19.97 10.55
CA GLY A 291 9.06 19.28 11.76
C GLY A 291 8.89 17.77 11.56
N GLU A 292 9.74 16.99 12.21
CA GLU A 292 10.06 15.58 11.98
C GLU A 292 8.89 14.56 12.12
N ASP A 293 7.65 15.03 12.37
CA ASP A 293 6.53 14.19 12.82
C ASP A 293 5.54 13.72 11.74
N GLN A 294 5.77 13.99 10.45
CA GLN A 294 4.91 13.44 9.37
C GLN A 294 5.29 12.02 8.95
N GLY A 295 6.33 11.44 9.53
CA GLY A 295 6.75 10.06 9.29
C GLY A 295 5.97 9.00 10.06
N VAL A 296 4.89 9.35 10.77
CA VAL A 296 4.13 8.35 11.53
C VAL A 296 3.26 7.52 10.57
N PHE A 297 3.42 6.19 10.63
CA PHE A 297 2.60 5.26 9.87
C PHE A 297 1.10 5.52 10.15
N PRO A 298 0.30 5.90 9.13
CA PRO A 298 -1.04 6.48 9.32
C PRO A 298 -2.10 5.50 9.86
N PHE A 299 -1.76 4.22 10.00
CA PHE A 299 -2.64 3.21 10.58
C PHE A 299 -2.33 2.86 12.04
N LEU A 300 -1.32 3.49 12.64
CA LEU A 300 -1.18 3.49 14.08
C LEU A 300 -2.18 4.52 14.62
N ARG A 301 -3.19 4.03 15.36
CA ARG A 301 -4.12 4.90 16.09
C ARG A 301 -3.31 5.99 16.78
N ARG A 302 -3.55 7.25 16.43
CA ARG A 302 -3.24 8.33 17.36
C ARG A 302 -4.08 8.06 18.60
N GLY A 303 -3.40 7.88 19.74
CA GLY A 303 -4.01 8.24 21.01
C GLY A 303 -4.44 9.70 20.90
N THR A 304 -5.74 9.91 21.12
CA THR A 304 -6.27 11.05 21.88
C THR A 304 -5.31 12.21 22.06
N VAL A 305 -5.43 13.21 21.19
CA VAL A 305 -5.15 14.59 21.60
C VAL A 305 -6.40 15.34 21.21
N GLU A 306 -7.17 15.69 22.25
CA GLU A 306 -8.14 16.77 22.20
C GLU A 306 -7.55 17.90 21.36
N LEU A 307 -8.29 18.43 20.38
CA LEU A 307 -8.43 19.86 20.16
C LEU A 307 -9.26 20.12 18.90
N ALA A 308 -10.38 20.78 19.20
CA ALA A 308 -11.26 21.56 18.36
C ALA A 308 -12.26 20.80 17.46
N PRO A 309 -13.58 20.98 17.70
CA PRO A 309 -14.56 20.75 16.66
C PRO A 309 -14.35 21.81 15.57
N CYS A 310 -14.12 21.39 14.34
CA CYS A 310 -14.31 22.30 13.21
C CYS A 310 -15.75 22.14 12.72
N ARG A 311 -16.56 23.11 13.17
CA ARG A 311 -17.78 23.70 12.61
C ARG A 311 -18.71 22.82 11.78
#